data_AF-A0A2D9HGB9-F1
#
_entry.id   AF-A0A2D9HGB9-F1
#
_cell.length_a   1.000
_cell.length_b   1.000
_cell.length_c   1.000
_cell.angle_alpha   90.00
_cell.angle_beta   90.00
_cell.angle_gamma   90.00
#
_symmetry.space_group_name_H-M   'P 1'
#
loop_
_entity.id
_entity.type
_entity.pdbx_description
1 polymer ?
#
loop_
_entity_poly.entity_id
_entity_poly.type
_entity_poly.pdbx_seq_one_letter_code
_entity_poly.pdbx_strand_id
1 'polypeptide(L)'
;MPAACTRLALSQVGKSSSLTMQPILFTRFSALGDVASSLRVVDAAAMAWPERDLTFVTHERYLSLVKLLRVNCDVRGYGRPESAFPDFWSLRRWIDQQRPLVIDLHGSTRTRVLRWMGDRRDWRVLRKKRFQRRSLCQGNDQALPADERVQQNQAGLLDLEMPLDRSWLVHPHPVPSGILLVPGAAWAWKRWSPQRFGDLARRLSRRGHRVQILLSSGDGLDLDGVDWGHAELLLDLPLMDCFAHLAGAQAVVSNDTGFAHVAEGLGRPVLVLIGPTDQRMGAAPQSSNLWARAVHLGLDCQPCSQKGDRPCRVPGRPCLDSLSVAQVEESLLRLIDDFSTFGHKICRDGGSQ
;
A
#
# COMPACT_ATOMS: atom_id res chain seq x y z
N MET A 1 22.70 28.94 21.43
CA MET A 1 22.97 27.77 22.29
C MET A 1 21.66 27.00 22.46
N PRO A 2 21.47 25.84 21.82
CA PRO A 2 20.24 25.08 21.94
C PRO A 2 20.38 24.04 23.07
N ALA A 3 19.43 24.01 23.99
CA ALA A 3 19.31 22.95 24.98
C ALA A 3 17.85 22.48 25.04
N ALA A 4 17.70 21.16 24.90
CA ALA A 4 16.61 20.34 25.38
C ALA A 4 15.19 20.66 24.86
N CYS A 5 14.75 19.90 23.86
CA CYS A 5 13.34 19.54 23.75
C CYS A 5 13.21 18.07 23.31
N THR A 6 13.13 17.21 24.34
CA THR A 6 12.33 15.99 24.40
C THR A 6 12.60 14.89 23.37
N ARG A 7 13.65 14.12 23.62
CA ARG A 7 13.68 12.67 23.33
C ARG A 7 12.54 12.01 24.12
N LEU A 8 11.37 11.87 23.51
CA LEU A 8 10.39 10.91 23.98
C LEU A 8 10.93 9.50 23.73
N ALA A 9 10.96 8.74 24.80
CA ALA A 9 11.79 7.58 24.96
C ALA A 9 11.28 6.39 24.12
N LEU A 10 12.03 6.04 23.07
CA LEU A 10 12.15 4.66 22.57
C LEU A 10 13.04 3.84 23.53
N SER A 11 12.87 4.01 24.83
CA SER A 11 13.54 3.18 25.84
C SER A 11 12.65 2.00 26.14
N GLN A 12 12.99 0.87 25.52
CA GLN A 12 12.68 -0.54 25.85
C GLN A 12 12.27 -1.39 24.63
N VAL A 13 12.90 -1.16 23.47
CA VAL A 13 13.13 -2.28 22.55
C VAL A 13 14.14 -3.21 23.24
N GLY A 14 13.68 -4.41 23.59
CA GLY A 14 14.43 -5.38 24.37
C GLY A 14 15.85 -5.56 23.85
N LYS A 15 16.80 -5.47 24.78
CA LYS A 15 18.16 -6.01 24.61
C LYS A 15 18.04 -7.52 24.41
N SER A 16 17.79 -7.95 23.19
CA SER A 16 18.19 -9.29 22.74
C SER A 16 19.56 -9.15 22.09
N SER A 17 20.55 -9.54 22.86
CA SER A 17 21.95 -9.73 22.50
C SER A 17 22.12 -10.49 21.18
N SER A 18 23.05 -10.02 20.34
CA SER A 18 23.71 -10.72 19.22
C SER A 18 23.15 -10.62 17.79
N LEU A 19 22.29 -9.66 17.44
CA LEU A 19 22.18 -9.26 16.03
C LEU A 19 23.34 -8.30 15.72
N THR A 20 24.42 -8.89 15.23
CA THR A 20 25.59 -8.28 14.60
C THR A 20 25.21 -7.09 13.70
N MET A 21 26.18 -6.21 13.40
CA MET A 21 26.09 -5.15 12.36
C MET A 21 25.90 -5.71 10.94
N GLN A 22 25.26 -6.88 10.80
CA GLN A 22 25.02 -7.58 9.54
C GLN A 22 24.05 -6.76 8.68
N PRO A 23 24.31 -6.64 7.37
CA PRO A 23 23.40 -5.96 6.45
C PRO A 23 22.04 -6.65 6.43
N ILE A 24 20.97 -5.89 6.21
CA ILE A 24 19.61 -6.43 6.11
C ILE A 24 19.15 -6.38 4.65
N LEU A 25 18.68 -7.52 4.13
CA LEU A 25 18.05 -7.63 2.83
C LEU A 25 16.54 -7.82 2.98
N PHE A 26 15.76 -6.88 2.46
CA PHE A 26 14.32 -7.01 2.31
C PHE A 26 13.95 -7.53 0.91
N THR A 27 12.97 -8.43 0.82
CA THR A 27 12.45 -8.90 -0.48
C THR A 27 10.94 -8.76 -0.58
N ARG A 28 10.47 -8.04 -1.62
CA ARG A 28 9.04 -7.94 -1.99
C ARG A 28 8.87 -7.68 -3.48
N PHE A 29 8.58 -8.73 -4.24
CA PHE A 29 8.52 -8.65 -5.72
C PHE A 29 7.18 -8.22 -6.36
N SER A 30 6.05 -8.24 -5.66
CA SER A 30 4.72 -7.93 -6.22
C SER A 30 3.60 -7.98 -5.18
N ALA A 31 2.42 -7.38 -5.37
CA ALA A 31 2.06 -6.40 -6.40
C ALA A 31 2.33 -4.97 -5.90
N LEU A 32 2.05 -3.94 -6.71
CA LEU A 32 2.32 -2.53 -6.40
C LEU A 32 1.89 -2.13 -4.98
N GLY A 33 0.65 -2.45 -4.60
CA GLY A 33 0.12 -2.09 -3.27
C GLY A 33 0.83 -2.78 -2.12
N ASP A 34 1.21 -4.05 -2.33
CA ASP A 34 1.99 -4.77 -1.33
C ASP A 34 3.43 -4.25 -1.23
N VAL A 35 4.03 -3.82 -2.34
CA VAL A 35 5.35 -3.17 -2.35
C VAL A 35 5.25 -1.86 -1.57
N ALA A 36 4.30 -0.97 -1.93
CA ALA A 36 4.07 0.31 -1.25
C ALA A 36 3.86 0.13 0.26
N SER A 37 3.06 -0.85 0.65
CA SER A 37 2.82 -1.22 2.04
C SER A 37 4.07 -1.75 2.75
N SER A 38 4.87 -2.57 2.07
CA SER A 38 6.09 -3.15 2.64
C SER A 38 7.17 -2.09 2.85
N LEU A 39 7.20 -1.02 2.06
CA LEU A 39 8.13 0.10 2.23
C LEU A 39 7.98 0.80 3.58
N ARG A 40 6.78 0.76 4.18
CA ARG A 40 6.57 1.29 5.54
C ARG A 40 7.38 0.52 6.59
N VAL A 41 7.53 -0.79 6.41
CA VAL A 41 8.34 -1.64 7.31
C VAL A 41 9.82 -1.33 7.13
N VAL A 42 10.25 -1.02 5.90
CA VAL A 42 11.62 -0.58 5.60
C VAL A 42 11.91 0.79 6.21
N ASP A 43 10.98 1.74 6.12
CA ASP A 43 11.07 3.06 6.77
C ASP A 43 11.22 2.91 8.29
N ALA A 44 10.39 2.08 8.93
CA ALA A 44 10.47 1.80 10.36
C ALA A 44 11.81 1.14 10.76
N ALA A 45 12.31 0.19 9.95
CA ALA A 45 13.59 -0.45 10.20
C ALA A 45 14.78 0.52 10.08
N ALA A 46 14.76 1.42 9.09
CA ALA A 46 15.79 2.44 8.94
C ALA A 46 15.78 3.46 10.08
N MET A 47 14.60 3.81 10.60
CA MET A 47 14.50 4.66 11.79
C MET A 47 15.04 3.96 13.04
N ALA A 48 14.74 2.68 13.21
CA ALA A 48 15.22 1.90 14.35
C ALA A 48 16.73 1.64 14.29
N TRP A 49 17.29 1.50 13.09
CA TRP A 49 18.70 1.17 12.86
C TRP A 49 19.35 2.04 11.78
N PRO A 50 19.61 3.34 12.04
CA PRO A 50 20.13 4.27 11.03
C PRO A 50 21.51 3.91 10.46
N GLU A 51 22.33 3.21 11.24
CA GLU A 51 23.71 2.83 10.88
C GLU A 51 23.79 1.48 10.14
N ARG A 52 22.67 0.78 9.94
CA ARG A 52 22.67 -0.53 9.26
C ARG A 52 22.53 -0.37 7.76
N ASP A 53 23.31 -1.14 7.01
CA ASP A 53 23.14 -1.28 5.57
C ASP A 53 21.83 -2.00 5.26
N LEU A 54 20.90 -1.28 4.64
CA LEU A 54 19.60 -1.83 4.23
C LEU A 54 19.54 -1.95 2.72
N THR A 55 19.24 -3.13 2.21
CA THR A 55 18.95 -3.37 0.78
C THR A 55 17.50 -3.80 0.60
N PHE A 56 16.78 -3.18 -0.32
CA PHE A 56 15.42 -3.59 -0.71
C PHE A 56 15.39 -4.09 -2.15
N VAL A 57 14.93 -5.33 -2.34
CA VAL A 57 14.81 -5.95 -3.65
C VAL A 57 13.35 -6.12 -4.05
N THR A 58 13.01 -5.59 -5.22
CA THR A 58 11.70 -5.73 -5.85
C THR A 58 11.83 -5.96 -7.35
N HIS A 59 10.73 -6.30 -8.01
CA HIS A 59 10.73 -6.44 -9.46
C HIS A 59 10.99 -5.08 -10.14
N GLU A 60 11.79 -5.07 -11.21
CA GLU A 60 12.17 -3.88 -11.99
C GLU A 60 11.05 -2.87 -12.22
N ARG A 61 9.85 -3.35 -12.60
CA ARG A 61 8.66 -2.54 -12.86
C ARG A 61 8.15 -1.68 -11.68
N TYR A 62 8.62 -1.94 -10.46
CA TYR A 62 8.22 -1.20 -9.26
C TYR A 62 9.34 -0.29 -8.74
N LEU A 63 10.51 -0.23 -9.38
CA LEU A 63 11.62 0.60 -8.90
C LEU A 63 11.24 2.08 -8.79
N SER A 64 10.41 2.59 -9.71
CA SER A 64 9.86 3.95 -9.64
C SER A 64 9.17 4.26 -8.32
N LEU A 65 8.46 3.29 -7.73
CA LEU A 65 7.83 3.46 -6.41
C LEU A 65 8.87 3.49 -5.29
N VAL A 66 9.87 2.62 -5.36
CA VAL A 66 10.87 2.54 -4.28
C VAL A 66 11.79 3.76 -4.27
N LYS A 67 11.95 4.46 -5.40
CA LYS A 67 12.60 5.78 -5.43
C LYS A 67 11.92 6.83 -4.54
N LEU A 68 10.68 6.59 -4.13
CA LEU A 68 9.96 7.45 -3.19
C LEU A 68 10.26 7.11 -1.72
N LEU A 69 11.09 6.11 -1.43
CA LEU A 69 11.41 5.74 -0.06
C LEU A 69 12.17 6.89 0.63
N ARG A 70 11.73 7.27 1.83
CA ARG A 70 12.31 8.41 2.59
C ARG A 70 13.69 8.15 3.15
N VAL A 71 14.05 6.88 3.32
CA VAL A 71 15.22 6.46 4.08
C VAL A 71 16.33 5.99 3.16
N ASN A 72 17.57 6.11 3.64
CA ASN A 72 18.73 5.61 2.93
C ASN A 72 18.70 4.08 2.90
N CYS A 73 18.26 3.51 1.79
CA CYS A 73 18.20 2.08 1.54
C CYS A 73 18.62 1.82 0.10
N ASP A 74 19.55 0.89 -0.10
CA ASP A 74 19.99 0.47 -1.42
C ASP A 74 18.87 -0.31 -2.11
N VAL A 75 18.36 0.23 -3.22
CA VAL A 75 17.25 -0.36 -3.94
C VAL A 75 17.77 -1.09 -5.17
N ARG A 76 17.43 -2.37 -5.29
CA ARG A 76 17.87 -3.19 -6.42
C ARG A 76 16.71 -3.85 -7.16
N GLY A 77 16.77 -3.75 -8.48
CA GLY A 77 15.83 -4.36 -9.40
C GLY A 77 16.01 -5.87 -9.52
N TYR A 78 14.91 -6.56 -9.83
CA TYR A 78 14.87 -8.01 -10.06
C TYR A 78 14.00 -8.37 -11.27
N GLY A 79 14.44 -9.39 -12.02
CA GLY A 79 13.59 -10.14 -12.96
C GLY A 79 13.53 -9.57 -14.38
N ARG A 80 14.46 -8.69 -14.75
CA ARG A 80 14.69 -8.24 -16.13
C ARG A 80 16.18 -8.31 -16.48
N PRO A 81 16.58 -8.52 -17.74
CA PRO A 81 17.99 -8.54 -18.13
C PRO A 81 18.82 -7.35 -17.63
N GLU A 82 18.22 -6.16 -17.61
CA GLU A 82 18.80 -4.89 -17.15
C GLU A 82 18.78 -4.71 -15.62
N SER A 83 18.06 -5.55 -14.89
CA SER A 83 18.00 -5.49 -13.43
C SER A 83 19.34 -5.78 -12.78
N ALA A 84 19.59 -5.20 -11.60
CA ALA A 84 20.72 -5.58 -10.74
C ALA A 84 20.75 -7.10 -10.46
N PHE A 85 19.58 -7.72 -10.39
CA PHE A 85 19.41 -9.17 -10.30
C PHE A 85 18.54 -9.68 -11.46
N PRO A 86 19.14 -10.02 -12.62
CA PRO A 86 18.37 -10.43 -13.79
C PRO A 86 17.53 -11.68 -13.56
N ASP A 87 18.07 -12.58 -12.75
CA ASP A 87 17.46 -13.85 -12.43
C ASP A 87 17.64 -14.22 -10.97
N PHE A 88 17.00 -15.33 -10.61
CA PHE A 88 17.08 -15.91 -9.28
C PHE A 88 18.52 -16.22 -8.83
N TRP A 89 19.37 -16.72 -9.72
CA TRP A 89 20.73 -17.17 -9.40
C TRP A 89 21.65 -16.00 -9.08
N SER A 90 21.48 -14.88 -9.79
CA SER A 90 22.20 -13.63 -9.53
C SER A 90 21.92 -13.09 -8.13
N LEU A 91 20.65 -13.00 -7.74
CA LEU A 91 20.25 -12.62 -6.39
C LEU A 91 20.81 -13.61 -5.36
N ARG A 92 20.73 -14.90 -5.65
CA ARG A 92 21.21 -15.92 -4.71
C ARG A 92 22.70 -15.83 -4.45
N ARG A 93 23.50 -15.70 -5.51
CA ARG A 93 24.95 -15.53 -5.43
C ARG A 93 25.31 -14.30 -4.59
N TRP A 94 24.57 -13.20 -4.76
CA TRP A 94 24.77 -12.00 -3.95
C TRP A 94 24.45 -12.24 -2.47
N ILE A 95 23.35 -12.93 -2.15
CA ILE A 95 23.00 -13.31 -0.76
C ILE A 95 24.11 -14.16 -0.14
N ASP A 96 24.66 -15.13 -0.87
CA ASP A 96 25.74 -15.99 -0.37
C ASP A 96 27.04 -15.22 -0.11
N GLN A 97 27.34 -14.22 -0.94
CA GLN A 97 28.53 -13.37 -0.81
C GLN A 97 28.41 -12.36 0.33
N GLN A 98 27.28 -11.65 0.43
CA GLN A 98 27.08 -10.60 1.42
C GLN A 98 26.63 -11.13 2.78
N ARG A 99 26.10 -12.36 2.82
CA ARG A 99 25.50 -13.01 3.99
C ARG A 99 24.63 -12.03 4.81
N PRO A 100 23.58 -11.41 4.23
CA PRO A 100 22.72 -10.50 4.97
C PRO A 100 21.69 -11.26 5.83
N LEU A 101 21.11 -10.57 6.81
CA LEU A 101 19.85 -10.98 7.42
C LEU A 101 18.73 -10.76 6.41
N VAL A 102 18.10 -11.84 5.93
CA VAL A 102 17.05 -11.77 4.91
C VAL A 102 15.67 -11.70 5.53
N ILE A 103 14.96 -10.60 5.26
CA ILE A 103 13.58 -10.36 5.63
C ILE A 103 12.70 -10.55 4.40
N ASP A 104 12.12 -11.74 4.27
CA ASP A 104 11.19 -12.08 3.19
C ASP A 104 9.78 -11.60 3.53
N LEU A 105 9.53 -10.34 3.17
CA LEU A 105 8.22 -9.68 3.23
C LEU A 105 7.24 -10.27 2.21
N HIS A 106 7.72 -11.05 1.23
CA HIS A 106 6.90 -11.68 0.22
C HIS A 106 6.26 -12.97 0.73
N GLY A 107 7.04 -13.94 1.25
CA GLY A 107 6.53 -15.27 1.63
C GLY A 107 5.95 -16.06 0.44
N SER A 108 6.59 -15.97 -0.72
CA SER A 108 6.18 -16.67 -1.95
C SER A 108 6.84 -18.03 -2.14
N THR A 109 6.36 -18.79 -3.11
CA THR A 109 7.06 -19.99 -3.60
C THR A 109 8.41 -19.63 -4.21
N ARG A 110 8.52 -18.51 -4.92
CA ARG A 110 9.80 -18.03 -5.51
C ARG A 110 10.86 -17.78 -4.45
N THR A 111 10.49 -17.09 -3.37
CA THR A 111 11.40 -16.85 -2.23
C THR A 111 11.66 -18.12 -1.42
N ARG A 112 10.74 -19.08 -1.40
CA ARG A 112 10.99 -20.41 -0.81
C ARG A 112 12.11 -21.16 -1.52
N VAL A 113 12.23 -21.02 -2.84
CA VAL A 113 13.33 -21.63 -3.61
C VAL A 113 14.66 -20.97 -3.23
N LEU A 114 14.72 -19.64 -3.01
CA LEU A 114 15.94 -18.93 -2.55
C LEU A 114 16.47 -19.50 -1.24
N ARG A 115 15.55 -19.87 -0.35
CA ARG A 115 15.82 -20.39 0.99
C ARG A 115 16.28 -21.84 0.99
N TRP A 116 15.75 -22.67 0.10
CA TRP A 116 15.98 -24.11 0.15
C TRP A 116 17.42 -24.48 -0.18
N MET A 117 18.07 -23.72 -1.06
CA MET A 117 19.40 -24.04 -1.59
C MET A 117 20.56 -23.45 -0.75
N GLY A 118 20.33 -23.03 0.51
CA GLY A 118 21.33 -22.27 1.29
C GLY A 118 21.19 -22.27 2.79
N ASP A 119 22.03 -21.46 3.45
CA ASP A 119 21.95 -21.27 4.90
C ASP A 119 20.65 -20.54 5.27
N ARG A 120 19.90 -21.16 6.19
CA ARG A 120 18.56 -20.73 6.57
C ARG A 120 18.53 -19.95 7.88
N ARG A 121 19.65 -19.90 8.61
CA ARG A 121 19.73 -19.28 9.95
C ARG A 121 19.31 -17.81 9.92
N ASP A 122 19.63 -17.11 8.83
CA ASP A 122 19.42 -15.67 8.70
C ASP A 122 18.17 -15.30 7.89
N TRP A 123 17.14 -16.17 7.86
CA TRP A 123 15.90 -15.90 7.11
C TRP A 123 14.69 -15.74 8.01
N ARG A 124 14.10 -14.53 8.02
CA ARG A 124 12.83 -14.23 8.66
C ARG A 124 11.77 -14.01 7.58
N VAL A 125 10.66 -14.77 7.63
CA VAL A 125 9.73 -14.87 6.50
C VAL A 125 8.29 -14.68 6.92
N LEU A 126 7.58 -13.82 6.18
CA LEU A 126 6.16 -13.56 6.39
C LEU A 126 5.32 -14.84 6.20
N ARG A 127 4.60 -15.23 7.24
CA ARG A 127 3.61 -16.31 7.19
C ARG A 127 2.28 -15.78 6.66
N LYS A 128 1.91 -16.15 5.43
CA LYS A 128 0.68 -15.66 4.77
C LYS A 128 -0.65 -16.15 5.37
N LYS A 129 -0.65 -16.93 6.46
CA LYS A 129 -1.86 -17.48 7.12
C LYS A 129 -2.93 -17.97 6.11
N ARG A 130 -2.51 -18.70 5.06
CA ARG A 130 -3.35 -18.98 3.87
C ARG A 130 -4.63 -19.73 4.21
N PHE A 131 -4.55 -20.64 5.18
CA PHE A 131 -5.67 -21.43 5.67
C PHE A 131 -6.67 -20.53 6.41
N GLN A 132 -6.19 -19.70 7.34
CA GLN A 132 -7.02 -18.73 8.07
C GLN A 132 -7.71 -17.76 7.11
N ARG A 133 -6.99 -17.19 6.14
CA ARG A 133 -7.57 -16.32 5.11
C ARG A 133 -8.66 -17.04 4.28
N ARG A 134 -8.49 -18.33 4.01
CA ARG A 134 -9.50 -19.13 3.29
C ARG A 134 -10.73 -19.39 4.17
N SER A 135 -10.51 -19.76 5.43
CA SER A 135 -11.56 -19.98 6.42
C SER A 135 -12.38 -18.70 6.64
N LEU A 136 -11.72 -17.54 6.66
CA LEU A 136 -12.37 -16.24 6.71
C LEU A 136 -13.31 -16.04 5.51
N CYS A 137 -12.84 -16.34 4.29
CA CYS A 137 -13.65 -16.26 3.07
C CYS A 137 -14.79 -17.32 2.98
N GLN A 138 -14.91 -18.17 3.99
CA GLN A 138 -15.94 -19.21 4.14
C GLN A 138 -16.90 -18.90 5.30
N GLY A 139 -16.83 -17.71 5.88
CA GLY A 139 -17.74 -17.25 6.94
C GLY A 139 -17.22 -17.42 8.36
N ASN A 140 -16.00 -17.95 8.56
CA ASN A 140 -15.39 -17.99 9.89
C ASN A 140 -14.71 -16.66 10.22
N ASP A 141 -15.48 -15.72 10.76
CA ASP A 141 -14.99 -14.38 11.09
C ASP A 141 -13.88 -14.39 12.15
N GLN A 142 -13.81 -15.44 12.98
CA GLN A 142 -12.78 -15.61 14.01
C GLN A 142 -11.48 -16.22 13.48
N ALA A 143 -11.39 -16.52 12.18
CA ALA A 143 -10.18 -17.10 11.59
C ALA A 143 -8.96 -16.14 11.63
N LEU A 144 -9.21 -14.83 11.66
CA LEU A 144 -8.19 -13.79 11.83
C LEU A 144 -8.70 -12.74 12.82
N PRO A 145 -7.84 -12.24 13.74
CA PRO A 145 -8.17 -11.14 14.63
C PRO A 145 -8.70 -9.91 13.88
N ALA A 146 -9.67 -9.18 14.46
CA ALA A 146 -10.27 -7.99 13.85
C ALA A 146 -9.24 -6.88 13.56
N ASP A 147 -8.24 -6.76 14.43
CA ASP A 147 -7.14 -5.81 14.35
C ASP A 147 -5.95 -6.31 13.54
N GLU A 148 -6.00 -7.54 12.99
CA GLU A 148 -4.91 -8.11 12.19
C GLU A 148 -4.56 -7.17 11.03
N ARG A 149 -3.28 -6.78 10.93
CA ARG A 149 -2.72 -6.07 9.77
C ARG A 149 -1.49 -6.80 9.22
N VAL A 150 -1.36 -6.86 7.89
CA VAL A 150 -0.25 -7.58 7.23
C VAL A 150 1.10 -6.94 7.58
N GLN A 151 1.14 -5.63 7.71
CA GLN A 151 2.32 -4.81 7.94
C GLN A 151 2.80 -4.95 9.39
N GLN A 152 1.89 -5.09 10.35
CA GLN A 152 2.24 -5.45 11.73
C GLN A 152 2.89 -6.84 11.79
N ASN A 153 2.34 -7.83 11.06
CA ASN A 153 2.98 -9.15 10.95
C ASN A 153 4.35 -9.10 10.27
N GLN A 154 4.55 -8.18 9.31
CA GLN A 154 5.84 -7.95 8.67
C GLN A 154 6.85 -7.30 9.63
N ALA A 155 6.42 -6.28 10.39
CA ALA A 155 7.23 -5.61 11.40
C ALA A 155 7.63 -6.54 12.55
N GLY A 156 6.73 -7.45 12.93
CA GLY A 156 7.03 -8.52 13.90
C GLY A 156 8.09 -9.51 13.43
N LEU A 157 8.44 -9.56 12.14
CA LEU A 157 9.64 -10.30 11.70
C LEU A 157 10.92 -9.64 12.21
N LEU A 158 10.88 -8.35 12.53
CA LEU A 158 12.01 -7.54 12.96
C LEU A 158 11.88 -7.10 14.42
N ASP A 159 10.85 -7.58 15.13
CA ASP A 159 10.53 -7.15 16.49
C ASP A 159 10.32 -5.62 16.58
N LEU A 160 9.76 -5.03 15.51
CA LEU A 160 9.49 -3.61 15.40
C LEU A 160 8.02 -3.28 15.62
N GLU A 161 7.77 -2.15 16.26
CA GLU A 161 6.46 -1.50 16.27
C GLU A 161 6.32 -0.60 15.03
N MET A 162 5.12 -0.57 14.45
CA MET A 162 4.85 0.22 13.26
C MET A 162 4.41 1.64 13.64
N PRO A 163 5.13 2.69 13.22
CA PRO A 163 4.66 4.06 13.43
C PRO A 163 3.36 4.27 12.63
N LEU A 164 2.32 4.78 13.29
CA LEU A 164 0.98 4.95 12.71
C LEU A 164 0.70 6.34 12.16
N ASP A 165 1.49 7.34 12.56
CA ASP A 165 1.19 8.76 12.50
C ASP A 165 2.01 9.55 11.46
N ARG A 166 2.74 8.84 10.59
CA ARG A 166 3.58 9.45 9.54
C ARG A 166 3.40 8.82 8.16
N SER A 167 3.61 9.64 7.14
CA SER A 167 3.89 9.17 5.77
C SER A 167 5.29 8.55 5.70
N TRP A 168 5.44 7.54 4.84
CA TRP A 168 6.70 6.80 4.64
C TRP A 168 7.26 6.95 3.22
N LEU A 169 6.59 7.72 2.36
CA LEU A 169 7.05 8.05 1.02
C LEU A 169 7.31 9.56 0.90
N VAL A 170 8.36 9.91 0.16
CA VAL A 170 8.66 11.29 -0.26
C VAL A 170 7.71 11.67 -1.38
N HIS A 171 7.29 12.93 -1.38
CA HIS A 171 6.50 13.51 -2.47
C HIS A 171 7.35 13.62 -3.74
N PRO A 172 7.07 12.87 -4.83
CA PRO A 172 7.59 13.21 -6.14
C PRO A 172 6.97 14.53 -6.58
N HIS A 173 7.76 15.42 -7.22
CA HIS A 173 7.37 16.75 -7.72
C HIS A 173 5.85 16.92 -7.89
N PRO A 174 5.13 17.38 -6.83
CA PRO A 174 3.68 17.25 -6.79
C PRO A 174 3.02 18.06 -7.91
N VAL A 175 2.12 17.43 -8.65
CA VAL A 175 1.25 18.13 -9.59
C VAL A 175 0.00 18.54 -8.82
N PRO A 176 -0.30 19.84 -8.67
CA PRO A 176 -1.50 20.29 -7.97
C PRO A 176 -2.73 19.58 -8.53
N SER A 177 -3.44 18.86 -7.67
CA SER A 177 -4.59 18.04 -8.02
C SER A 177 -5.71 18.26 -7.01
N GLY A 178 -6.95 18.25 -7.47
CA GLY A 178 -8.11 18.30 -6.60
C GLY A 178 -8.40 16.91 -6.01
N ILE A 179 -9.62 16.42 -6.24
CA ILE A 179 -9.98 15.05 -5.90
C ILE A 179 -9.59 14.13 -7.05
N LEU A 180 -8.77 13.12 -6.78
CA LEU A 180 -8.32 12.13 -7.75
C LEU A 180 -9.12 10.82 -7.59
N LEU A 181 -9.82 10.42 -8.64
CA LEU A 181 -10.56 9.16 -8.69
C LEU A 181 -9.74 8.11 -9.44
N VAL A 182 -9.67 6.89 -8.91
CA VAL A 182 -8.92 5.76 -9.48
C VAL A 182 -9.87 4.57 -9.68
N PRO A 183 -10.56 4.50 -10.84
CA PRO A 183 -11.54 3.45 -11.13
C PRO A 183 -10.92 2.08 -11.45
N GLY A 184 -9.62 2.05 -11.77
CA GLY A 184 -8.89 0.82 -12.05
C GLY A 184 -8.86 -0.15 -10.86
N ALA A 185 -8.55 -1.42 -11.13
CA ALA A 185 -8.12 -2.41 -10.14
C ALA A 185 -7.61 -3.65 -10.87
N ALA A 186 -6.66 -4.38 -10.27
CA ALA A 186 -6.10 -5.59 -10.89
C ALA A 186 -7.13 -6.70 -11.17
N TRP A 187 -8.25 -6.72 -10.46
CA TRP A 187 -9.31 -7.72 -10.64
C TRP A 187 -10.67 -7.06 -10.85
N ALA A 188 -11.39 -7.48 -11.89
CA ALA A 188 -12.69 -6.91 -12.27
C ALA A 188 -13.71 -6.92 -11.11
N TRP A 189 -13.68 -7.95 -10.26
CA TRP A 189 -14.61 -8.11 -9.13
C TRP A 189 -14.33 -7.17 -7.96
N LYS A 190 -13.26 -6.38 -8.01
CA LYS A 190 -12.96 -5.31 -7.05
C LYS A 190 -13.34 -3.92 -7.54
N ARG A 191 -13.85 -3.79 -8.77
CA ARG A 191 -14.07 -2.49 -9.41
C ARG A 191 -15.49 -2.02 -9.16
N TRP A 192 -15.62 -0.89 -8.47
CA TRP A 192 -16.85 -0.09 -8.52
C TRP A 192 -17.06 0.43 -9.96
N SER A 193 -18.32 0.52 -10.42
CA SER A 193 -18.57 0.72 -11.84
C SER A 193 -18.05 2.08 -12.34
N PRO A 194 -17.50 2.17 -13.57
CA PRO A 194 -17.08 3.42 -14.17
C PRO A 194 -18.19 4.49 -14.18
N GLN A 195 -19.44 4.10 -14.46
CA GLN A 195 -20.59 5.00 -14.43
C GLN A 195 -20.77 5.67 -13.05
N ARG A 196 -20.56 4.93 -11.96
CA ARG A 196 -20.67 5.49 -10.61
C ARG A 196 -19.51 6.40 -10.25
N PHE A 197 -18.31 6.13 -10.77
CA PHE A 197 -17.20 7.08 -10.68
C PHE A 197 -17.50 8.37 -11.46
N GLY A 198 -18.13 8.28 -12.64
CA GLY A 198 -18.63 9.44 -13.40
C GLY A 198 -19.66 10.24 -12.61
N ASP A 199 -20.65 9.57 -12.00
CA ASP A 199 -21.65 10.20 -11.14
C ASP A 199 -21.02 10.91 -9.93
N LEU A 200 -20.03 10.27 -9.29
CA LEU A 200 -19.27 10.87 -8.19
C LEU A 200 -18.51 12.11 -8.66
N ALA A 201 -17.82 12.03 -9.80
CA ALA A 201 -17.08 13.14 -10.38
C ALA A 201 -17.98 14.35 -10.64
N ARG A 202 -19.17 14.12 -11.20
CA ARG A 202 -20.16 15.18 -11.45
C ARG A 202 -20.67 15.82 -10.16
N ARG A 203 -20.97 15.02 -9.13
CA ARG A 203 -21.42 15.54 -7.83
C ARG A 203 -20.34 16.40 -7.17
N LEU A 204 -19.10 15.91 -7.12
CA LEU A 204 -17.96 16.64 -6.57
C LEU A 204 -17.69 17.94 -7.34
N SER A 205 -17.76 17.90 -8.67
CA SER A 205 -17.61 19.09 -9.52
C SER A 205 -18.68 20.15 -9.24
N ARG A 206 -19.95 19.75 -9.07
CA ARG A 206 -21.04 20.69 -8.70
C ARG A 206 -20.83 21.34 -7.32
N ARG A 207 -20.07 20.69 -6.44
CA ARG A 207 -19.66 21.25 -5.14
C ARG A 207 -18.41 22.13 -5.23
N GLY A 208 -17.88 22.36 -6.43
CA GLY A 208 -16.73 23.24 -6.67
C GLY A 208 -15.37 22.55 -6.54
N HIS A 209 -15.32 21.22 -6.37
CA HIS A 209 -14.04 20.51 -6.37
C HIS A 209 -13.53 20.35 -7.81
N ARG A 210 -12.23 20.59 -8.02
CA ARG A 210 -11.54 20.08 -9.23
C ARG A 210 -11.46 18.56 -9.13
N VAL A 211 -11.83 17.84 -10.18
CA VAL A 211 -11.81 16.37 -10.21
C VAL A 211 -10.92 15.88 -11.34
N GLN A 212 -10.09 14.88 -11.04
CA GLN A 212 -9.28 14.16 -12.02
C GLN A 212 -9.58 12.67 -11.95
N ILE A 213 -9.53 11.98 -13.09
CA ILE A 213 -9.74 10.52 -13.18
C ILE A 213 -8.47 9.87 -13.71
N LEU A 214 -7.84 9.04 -12.91
CA LEU A 214 -6.67 8.27 -13.31
C LEU A 214 -7.10 6.94 -13.94
N LEU A 215 -6.82 6.79 -15.24
CA LEU A 215 -7.21 5.64 -16.06
C LEU A 215 -5.98 4.99 -16.70
N SER A 216 -6.07 3.69 -16.90
CA SER A 216 -5.09 2.90 -17.64
C SER A 216 -5.83 1.99 -18.61
N SER A 217 -5.49 2.03 -19.89
CA SER A 217 -6.03 1.12 -20.91
C SER A 217 -5.80 -0.34 -20.54
N GLY A 218 -4.69 -0.64 -19.85
CA GLY A 218 -4.39 -1.96 -19.30
C GLY A 218 -5.36 -2.47 -18.22
N ASP A 219 -6.21 -1.61 -17.65
CA ASP A 219 -7.24 -2.07 -16.72
C ASP A 219 -8.42 -2.74 -17.44
N GLY A 220 -8.63 -2.48 -18.74
CA GLY A 220 -9.76 -3.03 -19.50
C GLY A 220 -11.10 -2.63 -18.88
N LEU A 221 -11.23 -1.36 -18.48
CA LEU A 221 -12.49 -0.79 -18.04
C LEU A 221 -13.37 -0.52 -19.26
N ASP A 222 -14.66 -0.82 -19.14
CA ASP A 222 -15.66 -0.35 -20.09
C ASP A 222 -16.02 1.10 -19.75
N LEU A 223 -15.54 2.02 -20.59
CA LEU A 223 -15.73 3.46 -20.41
C LEU A 223 -16.81 4.02 -21.34
N ASP A 224 -17.45 3.17 -22.14
CA ASP A 224 -18.44 3.63 -23.11
C ASP A 224 -19.67 4.24 -22.40
N GLY A 225 -20.14 5.36 -22.94
CA GLY A 225 -21.26 6.12 -22.38
C GLY A 225 -21.06 6.71 -20.97
N VAL A 226 -19.84 6.69 -20.40
CA VAL A 226 -19.60 7.28 -19.08
C VAL A 226 -19.51 8.81 -19.18
N ASP A 227 -20.44 9.51 -18.52
CA ASP A 227 -20.40 10.96 -18.37
C ASP A 227 -19.53 11.37 -17.16
N TRP A 228 -18.34 11.86 -17.45
CA TRP A 228 -17.37 12.35 -16.46
C TRP A 228 -17.59 13.82 -16.04
N GLY A 229 -18.56 14.51 -16.64
CA GLY A 229 -18.77 15.94 -16.45
C GLY A 229 -17.54 16.77 -16.80
N HIS A 230 -17.11 17.62 -15.87
CA HIS A 230 -15.93 18.50 -16.02
C HIS A 230 -14.62 17.88 -15.50
N ALA A 231 -14.62 16.58 -15.19
CA ALA A 231 -13.42 15.94 -14.68
C ALA A 231 -12.36 15.80 -15.78
N GLU A 232 -11.11 16.04 -15.42
CA GLU A 232 -9.97 15.86 -16.31
C GLU A 232 -9.55 14.37 -16.32
N LEU A 233 -9.49 13.78 -17.52
CA LEU A 233 -9.10 12.37 -17.69
C LEU A 233 -7.59 12.25 -17.90
N LEU A 234 -6.95 11.48 -17.02
CA LEU A 234 -5.52 11.18 -17.06
C LEU A 234 -5.36 9.73 -17.53
N LEU A 235 -5.13 9.53 -18.83
CA LEU A 235 -5.05 8.21 -19.45
C LEU A 235 -3.59 7.79 -19.70
N ASP A 236 -3.25 6.57 -19.29
CA ASP A 236 -1.98 5.92 -19.61
C ASP A 236 -0.73 6.73 -19.25
N LEU A 237 -0.83 7.49 -18.16
CA LEU A 237 0.30 8.22 -17.62
C LEU A 237 1.44 7.26 -17.21
N PRO A 238 2.71 7.67 -17.43
CA PRO A 238 3.85 7.01 -16.82
C PRO A 238 3.68 6.87 -15.30
N LEU A 239 4.19 5.77 -14.74
CA LEU A 239 3.95 5.44 -13.32
C LEU A 239 4.42 6.55 -12.35
N MET A 240 5.51 7.25 -12.68
CA MET A 240 5.99 8.38 -11.86
C MET A 240 5.04 9.58 -11.91
N ASP A 241 4.42 9.85 -13.05
CA ASP A 241 3.46 10.95 -13.21
C ASP A 241 2.17 10.63 -12.43
N CYS A 242 1.72 9.37 -12.46
CA CYS A 242 0.65 8.91 -11.57
C CYS A 242 0.96 9.23 -10.10
N PHE A 243 2.19 8.99 -9.65
CA PHE A 243 2.60 9.28 -8.28
C PHE A 243 2.66 10.79 -7.99
N ALA A 244 3.05 11.62 -8.97
CA ALA A 244 3.04 13.07 -8.85
C ALA A 244 1.62 13.64 -8.68
N HIS A 245 0.64 13.09 -9.42
CA HIS A 245 -0.77 13.44 -9.24
C HIS A 245 -1.32 12.97 -7.88
N LEU A 246 -0.98 11.74 -7.45
CA LEU A 246 -1.35 11.27 -6.11
C LEU A 246 -0.77 12.22 -5.04
N ALA A 247 0.51 12.58 -5.15
CA ALA A 247 1.21 13.42 -4.19
C ALA A 247 0.63 14.82 -4.05
N GLY A 248 0.05 15.38 -5.12
CA GLY A 248 -0.58 16.70 -5.13
C GLY A 248 -2.10 16.69 -4.93
N ALA A 249 -2.72 15.52 -4.75
CA ALA A 249 -4.17 15.40 -4.57
C ALA A 249 -4.63 15.93 -3.21
N GLN A 250 -5.77 16.62 -3.21
CA GLN A 250 -6.52 16.97 -2.00
C GLN A 250 -7.05 15.71 -1.30
N ALA A 251 -7.56 14.75 -2.10
CA ALA A 251 -8.01 13.45 -1.64
C ALA A 251 -8.04 12.46 -2.80
N VAL A 252 -7.98 11.17 -2.48
CA VAL A 252 -7.99 10.07 -3.44
C VAL A 252 -9.16 9.13 -3.14
N VAL A 253 -9.96 8.80 -4.14
CA VAL A 253 -10.94 7.71 -4.06
C VAL A 253 -10.49 6.59 -4.99
N SER A 254 -10.31 5.40 -4.47
CA SER A 254 -9.81 4.25 -5.25
C SER A 254 -10.57 3.00 -4.86
N ASN A 255 -10.69 2.05 -5.78
CA ASN A 255 -10.93 0.66 -5.38
C ASN A 255 -9.75 0.13 -4.53
N ASP A 256 -9.84 -1.10 -4.00
CA ASP A 256 -8.70 -1.83 -3.44
C ASP A 256 -7.61 -2.06 -4.52
N THR A 257 -6.69 -1.10 -4.66
CA THR A 257 -5.61 -1.07 -5.66
C THR A 257 -4.27 -0.65 -5.05
N GLY A 258 -3.19 -0.82 -5.82
CA GLY A 258 -1.88 -0.34 -5.41
C GLY A 258 -1.79 1.17 -5.23
N PHE A 259 -2.51 1.96 -6.02
CA PHE A 259 -2.48 3.42 -5.93
C PHE A 259 -3.08 3.94 -4.62
N ALA A 260 -4.06 3.24 -4.04
CA ALA A 260 -4.58 3.56 -2.72
C ALA A 260 -3.46 3.53 -1.65
N HIS A 261 -2.65 2.47 -1.64
CA HIS A 261 -1.53 2.33 -0.70
C HIS A 261 -0.40 3.32 -0.97
N VAL A 262 -0.17 3.71 -2.22
CA VAL A 262 0.82 4.74 -2.56
C VAL A 262 0.37 6.11 -2.07
N ALA A 263 -0.88 6.50 -2.35
CA ALA A 263 -1.44 7.76 -1.84
C ALA A 263 -1.44 7.82 -0.31
N GLU A 264 -1.75 6.70 0.34
CA GLU A 264 -1.65 6.58 1.79
C GLU A 264 -0.21 6.80 2.28
N GLY A 265 0.76 6.18 1.62
CA GLY A 265 2.18 6.34 1.94
C GLY A 265 2.72 7.74 1.70
N LEU A 266 2.11 8.51 0.78
CA LEU A 266 2.35 9.93 0.52
C LEU A 266 1.58 10.85 1.51
N GLY A 267 0.92 10.28 2.52
CA GLY A 267 0.18 11.04 3.53
C GLY A 267 -1.00 11.82 2.96
N ARG A 268 -1.65 11.31 1.90
CA ARG A 268 -2.83 11.93 1.31
C ARG A 268 -4.12 11.32 1.86
N PRO A 269 -5.22 12.09 1.98
CA PRO A 269 -6.52 11.53 2.29
C PRO A 269 -6.92 10.44 1.29
N VAL A 270 -7.11 9.20 1.73
CA VAL A 270 -7.52 8.08 0.84
C VAL A 270 -8.81 7.41 1.30
N LEU A 271 -9.80 7.39 0.43
CA LEU A 271 -11.01 6.57 0.58
C LEU A 271 -10.91 5.34 -0.32
N VAL A 272 -10.87 4.15 0.30
CA VAL A 272 -10.75 2.87 -0.41
C VAL A 272 -12.10 2.15 -0.45
N LEU A 273 -12.59 1.84 -1.65
CA LEU A 273 -13.82 1.09 -1.85
C LEU A 273 -13.49 -0.42 -1.83
N ILE A 274 -14.01 -1.13 -0.82
CA ILE A 274 -13.75 -2.55 -0.61
C ILE A 274 -15.01 -3.37 -0.91
N GLY A 275 -14.89 -4.25 -1.91
CA GLY A 275 -15.90 -5.23 -2.27
C GLY A 275 -15.62 -6.61 -1.67
N PRO A 276 -15.09 -7.58 -2.44
CA PRO A 276 -15.03 -8.99 -2.02
C PRO A 276 -13.93 -9.33 -1.00
N THR A 277 -13.01 -8.40 -0.73
CA THR A 277 -11.81 -8.57 0.10
C THR A 277 -12.01 -8.05 1.53
N ASP A 278 -11.02 -8.28 2.40
CA ASP A 278 -11.07 -7.92 3.83
C ASP A 278 -9.81 -7.16 4.25
N GLN A 279 -10.00 -6.21 5.17
CA GLN A 279 -8.93 -5.40 5.75
C GLN A 279 -7.81 -6.25 6.37
N ARG A 280 -8.18 -7.34 7.08
CA ARG A 280 -7.26 -8.28 7.74
C ARG A 280 -6.35 -9.03 6.78
N MET A 281 -6.69 -9.01 5.49
CA MET A 281 -5.89 -9.65 4.43
C MET A 281 -4.97 -8.68 3.68
N GLY A 282 -5.01 -7.39 4.03
CA GLY A 282 -4.19 -6.33 3.42
C GLY A 282 -4.93 -5.46 2.41
N ALA A 283 -6.25 -5.57 2.29
CA ALA A 283 -7.06 -4.80 1.32
C ALA A 283 -7.36 -3.35 1.76
N ALA A 284 -7.16 -3.04 3.05
CA ALA A 284 -7.48 -1.74 3.62
C ALA A 284 -6.23 -0.91 3.87
N PRO A 285 -6.39 0.43 3.88
CA PRO A 285 -5.32 1.31 4.29
C PRO A 285 -4.95 1.07 5.75
N GLN A 286 -3.68 1.30 6.05
CA GLN A 286 -3.07 1.01 7.35
C GLN A 286 -3.25 2.13 8.36
N SER A 287 -3.32 3.35 7.87
CA SER A 287 -3.53 4.61 8.61
C SER A 287 -5.03 4.86 8.77
N SER A 288 -5.80 3.77 8.91
CA SER A 288 -7.24 3.79 9.05
C SER A 288 -7.59 4.67 10.23
N ASN A 289 -8.52 5.60 10.02
CA ASN A 289 -8.98 6.59 11.01
C ASN A 289 -8.02 7.77 11.26
N LEU A 290 -6.92 7.88 10.51
CA LEU A 290 -6.09 9.09 10.50
C LEU A 290 -6.32 9.89 9.21
N TRP A 291 -5.74 9.42 8.11
CA TRP A 291 -5.92 10.02 6.77
C TRP A 291 -6.38 9.02 5.72
N ALA A 292 -6.74 7.80 6.12
CA ALA A 292 -7.30 6.86 5.19
C ALA A 292 -8.48 6.12 5.80
N ARG A 293 -9.44 5.73 4.95
CA ARG A 293 -10.66 5.02 5.33
C ARG A 293 -11.01 3.99 4.28
N ALA A 294 -11.49 2.84 4.73
CA ALA A 294 -12.12 1.86 3.87
C ALA A 294 -13.64 1.98 3.99
N VAL A 295 -14.33 1.92 2.85
CA VAL A 295 -15.79 1.84 2.76
C VAL A 295 -16.15 0.45 2.27
N HIS A 296 -16.99 -0.24 3.05
CA HIS A 296 -17.56 -1.53 2.70
C HIS A 296 -18.97 -1.63 3.30
N LEU A 297 -19.83 -2.43 2.70
CA LEU A 297 -21.21 -2.60 3.17
C LEU A 297 -21.35 -3.62 4.31
N GLY A 298 -20.34 -4.47 4.55
CA GLY A 298 -20.37 -5.43 5.65
C GLY A 298 -21.45 -6.51 5.48
N LEU A 299 -21.73 -6.93 4.25
CA LEU A 299 -22.69 -7.98 3.95
C LEU A 299 -22.20 -9.34 4.47
N ASP A 300 -23.13 -10.24 4.82
CA ASP A 300 -22.80 -11.60 5.30
C ASP A 300 -21.95 -12.43 4.32
N CYS A 301 -22.04 -12.12 3.03
CA CYS A 301 -21.23 -12.77 2.01
C CYS A 301 -19.80 -12.23 1.92
N GLN A 302 -19.45 -11.19 2.68
CA GLN A 302 -18.13 -10.58 2.72
C GLN A 302 -17.34 -11.05 3.95
N PRO A 303 -16.03 -11.33 3.80
CA PRO A 303 -15.30 -11.43 2.54
C PRO A 303 -15.62 -12.75 1.80
N CYS A 304 -15.66 -12.72 0.46
CA CYS A 304 -15.85 -13.92 -0.35
C CYS A 304 -14.59 -14.33 -1.15
N SER A 305 -13.57 -13.47 -1.20
CA SER A 305 -12.31 -13.73 -1.90
C SER A 305 -11.12 -13.10 -1.20
N GLN A 306 -9.98 -13.80 -1.20
CA GLN A 306 -8.73 -13.27 -0.64
C GLN A 306 -8.13 -12.13 -1.48
N LYS A 307 -8.42 -12.08 -2.78
CA LYS A 307 -7.81 -11.13 -3.72
C LYS A 307 -8.83 -10.41 -4.61
N GLY A 308 -10.06 -10.91 -4.67
CA GLY A 308 -11.05 -10.52 -5.69
C GLY A 308 -10.82 -11.21 -7.05
N ASP A 309 -10.05 -12.30 -7.10
CA ASP A 309 -9.67 -13.03 -8.32
C ASP A 309 -10.71 -14.05 -8.79
N ARG A 310 -11.94 -14.01 -8.25
CA ARG A 310 -12.99 -14.99 -8.52
C ARG A 310 -14.34 -14.29 -8.72
N PRO A 311 -15.22 -14.86 -9.57
CA PRO A 311 -16.59 -14.38 -9.72
C PRO A 311 -17.34 -14.27 -8.39
N CYS A 312 -18.28 -13.32 -8.32
CA CYS A 312 -19.17 -13.21 -7.18
C CYS A 312 -20.00 -14.49 -7.03
N ARG A 313 -20.21 -14.94 -5.79
CA ARG A 313 -21.05 -16.11 -5.49
C ARG A 313 -22.54 -15.77 -5.48
N VAL A 314 -22.86 -14.48 -5.41
CA VAL A 314 -24.22 -13.93 -5.42
C VAL A 314 -24.45 -13.27 -6.78
N PRO A 315 -25.65 -13.36 -7.38
CA PRO A 315 -25.97 -12.63 -8.60
C PRO A 315 -25.64 -11.14 -8.48
N GLY A 316 -24.97 -10.59 -9.50
CA GLY A 316 -24.42 -9.24 -9.46
C GLY A 316 -23.17 -9.12 -8.57
N ARG A 317 -22.92 -7.92 -8.03
CA ARG A 317 -21.87 -7.64 -7.04
C ARG A 317 -22.45 -6.73 -5.95
N PRO A 318 -23.37 -7.21 -5.10
CA PRO A 318 -24.12 -6.36 -4.16
C PRO A 318 -23.21 -5.51 -3.26
N CYS A 319 -22.04 -6.02 -2.87
CA CYS A 319 -21.06 -5.26 -2.09
C CYS A 319 -20.56 -3.96 -2.74
N LEU A 320 -20.54 -3.88 -4.08
CA LEU A 320 -20.10 -2.70 -4.85
C LEU A 320 -21.29 -2.04 -5.56
N ASP A 321 -22.22 -2.83 -6.10
CA ASP A 321 -23.39 -2.34 -6.83
C ASP A 321 -24.38 -1.63 -5.89
N SER A 322 -24.50 -2.06 -4.63
CA SER A 322 -25.34 -1.36 -3.64
C SER A 322 -24.61 -0.22 -2.93
N LEU A 323 -23.29 -0.09 -3.12
CA LEU A 323 -22.54 1.03 -2.56
C LEU A 323 -22.88 2.29 -3.36
N SER A 324 -23.67 3.17 -2.76
CA SER A 324 -24.20 4.35 -3.44
C SER A 324 -23.17 5.45 -3.58
N VAL A 325 -23.33 6.26 -4.64
CA VAL A 325 -22.50 7.45 -4.87
C VAL A 325 -22.62 8.43 -3.70
N ALA A 326 -23.80 8.52 -3.07
CA ALA A 326 -24.02 9.38 -1.91
C ALA A 326 -23.18 8.96 -0.69
N GLN A 327 -23.15 7.65 -0.39
CA GLN A 327 -22.35 7.12 0.71
C GLN A 327 -20.85 7.36 0.49
N VAL A 328 -20.38 7.20 -0.76
CA VAL A 328 -18.97 7.44 -1.11
C VAL A 328 -18.63 8.93 -0.98
N GLU A 329 -19.46 9.82 -1.51
CA GLU A 329 -19.27 11.28 -1.38
C GLU A 329 -19.27 11.72 0.09
N GLU A 330 -20.24 11.31 0.89
CA GLU A 330 -20.34 11.67 2.31
C GLU A 330 -19.13 11.16 3.12
N SER A 331 -18.66 9.95 2.82
CA SER A 331 -17.47 9.39 3.46
C SER A 331 -16.19 10.12 3.07
N LEU A 332 -16.09 10.56 1.81
CA LEU A 332 -14.96 11.34 1.31
C LEU A 332 -14.90 12.73 1.94
N LEU A 333 -16.02 13.46 1.97
CA LEU A 333 -16.06 14.81 2.52
C LEU A 333 -15.72 14.80 4.01
N ARG A 334 -16.27 13.86 4.78
CA ARG A 334 -15.87 13.65 6.19
C ARG A 334 -14.38 13.36 6.33
N LEU A 335 -13.81 12.55 5.44
CA LEU A 335 -12.37 12.27 5.46
C LEU A 335 -11.52 13.52 5.18
N ILE A 336 -11.95 14.37 4.25
CA ILE A 336 -11.27 15.65 3.96
C ILE A 336 -11.33 16.58 5.17
N ASP A 337 -12.51 16.70 5.79
CA ASP A 337 -12.72 17.57 6.95
C ASP A 337 -11.88 17.11 8.16
N ASP A 338 -11.92 15.81 8.48
CA ASP A 338 -11.11 15.23 9.54
C ASP A 338 -9.61 15.43 9.24
N PHE A 339 -9.18 15.17 8.01
CA PHE A 339 -7.78 15.36 7.63
C PHE A 339 -7.33 16.82 7.74
N SER A 340 -8.17 17.80 7.41
CA SER A 340 -7.82 19.21 7.60
C SER A 340 -7.56 19.55 9.07
N THR A 341 -8.24 18.87 9.98
CA THR A 341 -8.08 19.02 11.44
C THR A 341 -6.82 18.31 11.95
N PHE A 342 -6.49 17.13 11.41
CA PHE A 342 -5.32 16.33 11.82
C PHE A 342 -4.01 16.68 11.08
N GLY A 343 -4.09 17.14 9.83
CA GLY A 343 -2.99 17.26 8.86
C GLY A 343 -1.87 18.22 9.25
N HIS A 344 -2.13 19.13 10.19
CA HIS A 344 -1.12 20.02 10.75
C HIS A 344 0.02 19.29 11.49
N LYS A 345 -0.17 18.03 11.90
CA LYS A 345 0.87 17.23 12.58
C LYS A 345 1.69 16.33 11.63
N ILE A 346 1.09 15.78 10.57
CA ILE A 346 1.73 14.76 9.72
C ILE A 346 2.81 15.35 8.78
N CYS A 347 2.64 16.61 8.36
CA CYS A 347 3.56 17.25 7.40
C CYS A 347 4.79 17.92 8.04
N ARG A 348 4.81 18.17 9.35
CA ARG A 348 5.90 18.94 10.00
C ARG A 348 7.22 18.17 10.14
N ASP A 349 7.18 16.84 10.12
CA ASP A 349 8.39 16.01 10.24
C ASP A 349 8.99 15.63 8.86
N GLY A 350 8.57 16.32 7.79
CA GLY A 350 8.85 15.97 6.39
C GLY A 350 9.71 16.95 5.61
N GLY A 351 10.08 18.11 6.15
CA GLY A 351 10.88 19.07 5.38
C GLY A 351 11.14 20.39 6.08
N SER A 352 12.28 20.46 6.78
CA SER A 352 13.19 21.61 6.77
C SER A 352 14.45 21.24 7.55
N GLN A 353 15.37 20.55 6.88
CA GLN A 353 16.81 20.76 6.94
C GLN A 353 17.46 20.10 5.74
#